data_AF-I8TT86-F1
#
_entry.id   AF-I8TT86-F1
#
_cell.length_a   1.000
_cell.length_b   1.000
_cell.length_c   1.000
_cell.angle_alpha   90.00
_cell.angle_beta   90.00
_cell.angle_gamma   90.00
#
_symmetry.space_group_name_H-M   'P 1'
#
loop_
_entity.id
_entity.type
_entity.pdbx_description
1 polymer ?
#
loop_
_entity_poly.entity_id
_entity_poly.type
_entity_poly.pdbx_seq_one_letter_code
_entity_poly.pdbx_strand_id
1 'polypeptide(L)' 'MEYLEFLQADILCLLYDYGEMTAEEINSVLGSDHEDVESALFQLVIEEKIREVAEEKYTAVDELKVKRLKKDFPIVF' A
#
# COMPACT_ATOMS: atom_id res chain seq x y z
N MET A 1 -4.31 17.99 -8.56
CA MET A 1 -3.43 16.87 -8.97
C MET A 1 -2.45 16.57 -7.84
N GLU A 2 -1.80 17.57 -7.24
CA GLU A 2 -0.84 17.38 -6.13
C GLU A 2 -1.43 16.74 -4.86
N TYR A 3 -2.69 17.02 -4.51
CA TYR A 3 -3.33 16.49 -3.29
C TYR A 3 -3.38 14.95 -3.23
N LEU A 4 -3.63 14.29 -4.37
CA LEU A 4 -3.74 12.82 -4.41
C LEU A 4 -2.36 12.16 -4.26
N GLU A 5 -1.29 12.78 -4.77
CA GLU A 5 0.08 12.29 -4.62
C GLU A 5 0.55 12.40 -3.16
N PHE A 6 0.18 13.47 -2.46
CA PHE A 6 0.43 13.60 -1.03
C PHE A 6 -0.31 12.54 -0.22
N LEU A 7 -1.59 12.30 -0.55
CA LEU A 7 -2.39 11.27 0.12
C LEU A 7 -1.80 9.87 -0.08
N GLN A 8 -1.32 9.55 -1.28
CA GLN A 8 -0.63 8.29 -1.55
C GLN A 8 0.64 8.13 -0.71
N ALA A 9 1.44 9.19 -0.56
CA ALA A 9 2.64 9.16 0.27
C ALA A 9 2.29 8.93 1.75
N ASP A 10 1.25 9.60 2.26
CA ASP A 10 0.78 9.44 3.63
C ASP A 10 0.27 8.02 3.90
N ILE A 11 -0.50 7.45 2.98
CA ILE A 11 -0.97 6.06 3.05
C ILE A 11 0.20 5.08 3.08
N LEU A 12 1.21 5.28 2.22
CA LEU A 12 2.40 4.44 2.23
C LEU A 12 3.13 4.52 3.57
N CYS A 13 3.35 5.72 4.10
CA CYS A 13 3.97 5.90 5.42
C CYS A 13 3.20 5.16 6.52
N LEU A 14 1.87 5.26 6.53
CA LEU A 14 1.03 4.54 7.50
C LEU A 14 1.20 3.02 7.37
N LEU A 15 1.16 2.48 6.16
CA LEU A 15 1.32 1.04 5.95
C LEU A 15 2.75 0.55 6.28
N TYR A 16 3.77 1.39 6.16
CA TYR A 16 5.11 1.07 6.63
C TYR A 16 5.24 1.06 8.16
N ASP A 17 4.56 1.98 8.84
CA ASP A 17 4.65 2.13 10.30
C ASP A 17 3.74 1.13 11.05
N TYR A 18 2.52 0.91 10.55
CA TYR A 18 1.49 0.10 11.20
C TYR A 18 1.31 -1.30 10.57
N GLY A 19 1.82 -1.51 9.35
CA GLY A 19 1.83 -2.82 8.69
C GLY A 19 0.62 -3.11 7.81
N GLU A 20 -0.37 -3.81 8.36
CA GLU A 20 -1.62 -4.18 7.67
C GLU A 20 -2.76 -3.31 8.21
N MET A 21 -3.45 -2.58 7.33
CA MET A 21 -4.56 -1.70 7.72
C MET A 21 -5.71 -1.75 6.70
N THR A 22 -6.95 -1.62 7.15
CA THR A 22 -8.11 -1.48 6.27
C THR A 22 -8.25 -0.05 5.73
N ALA A 23 -9.04 0.13 4.67
CA ALA A 23 -9.36 1.47 4.16
C ALA A 23 -10.03 2.36 5.22
N GLU A 24 -10.89 1.78 6.07
CA GLU A 24 -11.53 2.50 7.18
C GLU A 24 -10.52 2.96 8.24
N GLU A 25 -9.56 2.11 8.60
CA GLU A 25 -8.51 2.47 9.57
C GLU A 25 -7.62 3.59 9.03
N ILE A 26 -7.24 3.50 7.75
CA ILE A 26 -6.45 4.53 7.06
C ILE A 26 -7.24 5.86 7.02
N ASN A 27 -8.52 5.80 6.64
CA ASN A 27 -9.39 6.97 6.60
C ASN A 27 -9.52 7.62 7.99
N SER A 28 -9.71 6.82 9.04
CA SER A 28 -9.80 7.31 10.42
C SER A 28 -8.52 7.98 10.91
N VAL A 29 -7.35 7.59 10.41
CA VAL A 29 -6.07 8.19 10.80
C VAL A 29 -5.77 9.47 10.00
N LEU A 30 -6.02 9.44 8.70
CA LEU A 30 -5.74 10.57 7.80
C LEU A 30 -6.81 11.66 7.86
N GLY A 31 -8.03 11.33 8.32
CA GLY A 31 -9.17 12.26 8.33
C GLY A 31 -9.53 12.80 6.95
N SER A 32 -9.17 12.07 5.89
CA SER A 32 -9.43 12.42 4.49
C SER A 32 -10.80 11.94 4.04
N ASP A 33 -11.23 12.32 2.84
CA ASP A 33 -12.45 11.77 2.27
C ASP A 33 -12.29 10.27 1.95
N HIS A 34 -13.34 9.48 2.16
CA HIS A 34 -13.30 8.04 1.92
C HIS A 34 -13.07 7.71 0.44
N GLU A 35 -13.66 8.48 -0.47
CA GLU A 35 -13.52 8.27 -1.91
C GLU A 35 -12.09 8.57 -2.38
N ASP A 36 -11.45 9.58 -1.78
CA ASP A 36 -10.06 9.93 -2.05
C ASP A 36 -9.10 8.83 -1.55
N VAL A 37 -9.36 8.28 -0.35
CA VAL A 37 -8.56 7.18 0.22
C VAL A 37 -8.67 5.92 -0.64
N GLU A 38 -9.87 5.53 -1.07
CA GLU A 38 -10.06 4.40 -1.99
C GLU A 38 -9.36 4.62 -3.32
N SER A 39 -9.48 5.82 -3.89
CA SER A 39 -8.82 6.18 -5.15
C SER A 39 -7.29 6.09 -5.03
N ALA A 40 -6.73 6.58 -3.92
CA ALA A 40 -5.31 6.52 -3.65
C ALA A 40 -4.82 5.07 -3.41
N LEU A 41 -5.58 4.26 -2.66
CA LEU A 41 -5.29 2.84 -2.45
C LEU A 41 -5.30 2.06 -3.77
N PHE A 42 -6.32 2.27 -4.61
CA PHE A 42 -6.42 1.63 -5.91
C PHE A 42 -5.22 1.95 -6.80
N GLN A 43 -4.81 3.21 -6.83
CA GLN A 43 -3.65 3.64 -7.60
C GLN A 43 -2.35 3.02 -7.07
N LEU A 44 -2.16 2.97 -5.75
CA LEU A 44 -1.00 2.35 -5.11
C LEU A 44 -0.93 0.83 -5.35
N VAL A 45 -2.07 0.16 -5.48
CA VAL A 45 -2.16 -1.26 -5.85
C VAL A 45 -1.72 -1.45 -7.31
N ILE A 46 -2.20 -0.60 -8.23
CA ILE A 46 -1.79 -0.63 -9.65
C ILE A 46 -0.29 -0.40 -9.79
N GLU A 47 0.28 0.51 -8.99
CA GLU A 47 1.71 0.82 -8.98
C GLU A 47 2.56 -0.22 -8.25
N GLU A 48 1.95 -1.31 -7.77
CA GLU A 48 2.60 -2.39 -7.02
C GLU A 48 3.33 -1.91 -5.75
N LYS A 49 2.93 -0.76 -5.20
CA LYS A 49 3.50 -0.16 -3.97
C LYS A 49 2.86 -0.71 -2.72
N ILE A 50 1.59 -1.13 -2.82
CA ILE A 50 0.87 -1.82 -1.77
C ILE A 50 0.19 -3.06 -2.36
N ARG A 51 -0.25 -3.97 -1.50
CA ARG A 51 -1.06 -5.12 -1.91
C ARG A 51 -2.22 -5.31 -0.94
N GLU A 52 -3.32 -5.80 -1.49
CA GLU A 52 -4.45 -6.28 -0.69
C GLU A 52 -4.13 -7.67 -0.13
N VAL A 53 -4.40 -7.85 1.15
CA VAL A 53 -4.27 -9.09 1.92
C VAL A 53 -5.70 -9.59 2.22
N ALA A 54 -5.83 -10.74 2.87
CA ALA A 54 -7.14 -11.21 3.34
C ALA A 54 -7.85 -10.17 4.22
N GLU A 55 -9.19 -10.16 4.17
CA GLU A 55 -10.06 -9.28 4.98
C GLU A 55 -9.98 -7.78 4.65
N GLU A 56 -9.82 -7.39 3.37
CA GLU A 56 -9.87 -5.98 2.94
C GLU A 56 -8.76 -5.10 3.58
N LYS A 57 -7.66 -5.74 3.98
CA LYS A 57 -6.47 -5.09 4.54
C LYS A 57 -5.45 -4.83 3.46
N TYR A 58 -4.80 -3.68 3.52
CA TYR A 58 -3.70 -3.29 2.66
C TYR A 58 -2.40 -3.35 3.43
N THR A 59 -1.31 -3.68 2.74
CA THR A 59 0.04 -3.63 3.30
C THR A 59 1.04 -3.11 2.28
N ALA A 60 2.06 -2.40 2.76
CA ALA A 60 3.12 -1.89 1.90
C ALA A 60 3.97 -3.03 1.33
N VAL A 61 4.24 -2.96 0.02
CA VAL A 61 5.16 -3.86 -0.65
C VAL A 61 6.57 -3.37 -0.39
N ASP A 62 7.24 -4.02 0.56
CA ASP A 62 8.64 -3.72 0.87
C ASP A 62 9.53 -4.19 -0.31
N GLU A 63 10.04 -3.22 -1.09
CA GLU A 63 10.93 -3.48 -2.23
C GLU A 63 12.21 -4.24 -1.81
N LEU A 64 12.64 -4.16 -0.54
CA LEU A 64 13.77 -4.94 -0.01
C LEU A 64 13.39 -6.41 0.23
N LYS A 65 12.15 -6.71 0.61
CA LYS A 65 11.63 -8.09 0.69
C LYS A 65 11.41 -8.69 -0.70
N VAL A 66 10.91 -7.91 -1.68
CA VAL A 66 10.72 -8.38 -3.07
C VAL A 66 12.05 -8.73 -3.73
N LYS A 67 13.12 -7.96 -3.50
CA LYS A 67 14.47 -8.29 -3.99
C LYS A 67 15.04 -9.59 -3.39
N ARG A 68 14.70 -9.94 -2.14
CA ARG A 68 15.10 -11.23 -1.55
C ARG A 68 14.30 -12.39 -2.12
N LEU A 69 12.99 -12.24 -2.30
CA LEU A 69 12.15 -13.27 -2.92
C LEU A 69 12.58 -13.60 -4.36
N LYS A 70 13.00 -12.60 -5.16
CA LYS A 70 13.56 -12.88 -6.51
C LYS A 70 14.93 -13.56 -6.49
N LYS A 71 15.66 -13.52 -5.37
CA LYS A 71 16.97 -14.19 -5.24
C LYS A 71 16.84 -15.67 -4.86
N ASP A 72 15.70 -16.07 -4.29
CA ASP A 72 15.46 -17.43 -3.78
C ASP A 72 14.73 -18.35 -4.76
N PHE A 73 14.43 -17.89 -5.99
CA PHE A 73 14.00 -18.76 -7.08
C PHE A 73 15.08 -18.85 -8.17
N PRO A 74 16.05 -19.77 -8.06
CA PRO A 74 16.78 -20.21 -9.25
C PRO A 74 15.76 -20.96 -10.12
N ILE A 75 15.24 -20.29 -11.15
CA ILE A 75 14.62 -20.97 -12.28
C ILE A 75 15.76 -21.76 -12.93
N VAL A 76 15.85 -23.05 -12.59
CA VAL A 76 16.69 -24.00 -13.31
C VAL A 76 16.00 -24.26 -14.64
N PHE A 77 16.57 -23.72 -15.72
CA PHE A 77 16.29 -24.16 -17.08
C PHE A 77 16.98 -25.50 -17.35
#